data_AF-A0A3Q2QQ37-F1
#
_entry.id   AF-A0A3Q2QQ37-F1
#
_cell.length_a   1.000
_cell.length_b   1.000
_cell.length_c   1.000
_cell.angle_alpha   90.00
_cell.angle_beta   90.00
_cell.angle_gamma   90.00
#
_symmetry.space_group_name_H-M   'P 1'
#
loop_
_entity.id
_entity.type
_entity.pdbx_description
1 polymer ?
#
loop_
_entity_poly.entity_id
_entity_poly.type
_entity_poly.pdbx_seq_one_letter_code
_entity_poly.pdbx_strand_id
1 'polypeptide(L)'
;MKTSVLLTWEMPEIYKSQIHLKILYNHQNVEVQAHLKRKLITKLQPDTDYSFMLMSHGNGAGGLQQQLSIRTAPDLLLMKPTQYQATVDEDKVTIILPEVPAEAHVK
;
A
#
# COMPACT_ATOMS: atom_id res chain seq x y z
N MET A 1 3.64 -12.92 -0.49
CA MET A 1 3.97 -11.86 0.50
C MET A 1 2.75 -11.01 0.81
N LYS A 2 2.73 -10.24 1.91
CA LYS A 2 1.66 -9.28 2.21
C LYS A 2 2.20 -7.88 1.95
N THR A 3 1.42 -7.05 1.27
CA THR A 3 1.78 -5.65 1.02
C THR A 3 1.08 -4.73 2.00
N SER A 4 1.51 -3.47 2.00
CA SER A 4 0.98 -2.41 2.85
C SER A 4 0.93 -1.08 2.09
N VAL A 5 0.00 -0.23 2.50
CA VAL A 5 -0.11 1.15 2.01
C VAL A 5 -0.04 2.09 3.21
N LEU A 6 0.83 3.10 3.13
CA LEU A 6 0.87 4.20 4.09
C LEU A 6 0.05 5.36 3.53
N LEU A 7 -1.09 5.63 4.16
CA LEU A 7 -1.89 6.81 3.85
C LEU A 7 -1.41 7.96 4.72
N THR A 8 -1.26 9.14 4.13
CA THR A 8 -0.95 10.40 4.82
C THR A 8 -1.97 11.45 4.42
N TRP A 9 -2.25 12.38 5.33
CA TRP A 9 -3.19 13.46 5.09
C TRP A 9 -2.82 14.72 5.86
N GLU A 10 -3.25 15.85 5.32
CA GLU A 10 -3.23 17.15 5.97
C GLU A 10 -4.64 17.66 6.10
N MET A 11 -4.99 18.21 7.27
CA MET A 11 -6.33 18.74 7.53
C MET A 11 -6.34 20.25 7.31
N PRO A 12 -7.18 20.76 6.40
CA PRO A 12 -7.41 22.20 6.29
C PRO A 12 -7.84 22.79 7.64
N GLU A 13 -7.54 24.07 7.87
CA GLU A 13 -7.91 24.77 9.11
C GLU A 13 -9.39 24.60 9.48
N ILE A 14 -10.26 24.66 8.47
CA ILE A 14 -11.72 24.52 8.60
C ILE A 14 -12.17 23.14 9.15
N TYR A 15 -11.29 22.14 9.10
CA TYR A 15 -11.54 20.78 9.60
C TYR A 15 -10.66 20.40 10.79
N LYS A 16 -9.94 21.34 11.41
CA LYS A 16 -9.08 21.04 12.58
C LYS A 16 -9.82 20.59 13.83
N SER A 17 -11.09 20.99 13.97
CA SER A 17 -11.95 20.53 15.06
C SER A 17 -12.36 19.07 14.91
N GLN A 18 -12.09 18.45 13.76
CA GLN A 18 -12.45 17.07 13.47
C GLN A 18 -11.53 16.12 14.24
N ILE A 19 -12.09 15.39 15.19
CA ILE A 19 -11.32 14.50 16.06
C ILE A 19 -11.14 13.12 15.43
N HIS A 20 -12.14 12.67 14.67
CA HIS A 20 -12.21 11.32 14.12
C HIS A 20 -12.47 11.33 12.61
N LEU A 21 -11.68 10.51 11.93
CA LEU A 21 -11.81 10.20 10.51
C LEU A 21 -12.11 8.70 10.35
N LYS A 22 -12.67 8.36 9.20
CA LYS A 22 -12.97 7.00 8.78
C LYS A 22 -12.32 6.76 7.42
N ILE A 23 -11.61 5.64 7.29
CA ILE A 23 -11.05 5.18 6.02
C ILE A 23 -11.90 4.00 5.57
N LEU A 24 -12.49 4.07 4.37
CA LEU A 24 -13.21 2.98 3.73
C LEU A 24 -12.36 2.37 2.62
N TYR A 25 -12.27 1.04 2.56
CA TYR A 25 -11.63 0.30 1.47
C TYR A 25 -12.11 -1.15 1.48
N ASN A 26 -12.27 -1.79 0.32
CA ASN A 26 -12.72 -3.20 0.20
C ASN A 26 -13.90 -3.58 1.11
N HIS A 27 -14.93 -2.73 1.21
CA HIS A 27 -16.10 -2.92 2.09
C HIS A 27 -15.77 -2.96 3.59
N GLN A 28 -14.54 -2.64 3.97
CA GLN A 28 -14.08 -2.50 5.35
C GLN A 28 -13.97 -1.02 5.72
N ASN A 29 -13.92 -0.77 7.02
CA ASN A 29 -13.66 0.56 7.53
C ASN A 29 -12.70 0.54 8.71
N VAL A 30 -11.92 1.62 8.83
CA VAL A 30 -10.98 1.83 9.91
C VAL A 30 -11.16 3.24 10.43
N GLU A 31 -11.43 3.36 11.73
CA GLU A 31 -11.44 4.65 12.42
C GLU A 31 -10.02 5.08 12.77
N VAL A 32 -9.76 6.37 12.62
CA VAL A 32 -8.46 6.97 12.91
C VAL A 32 -8.63 8.37 13.47
N GLN A 33 -7.76 8.73 14.42
CA GLN A 33 -7.73 10.08 14.97
C GLN A 33 -7.10 11.03 13.95
N ALA A 34 -7.76 12.17 13.70
CA ALA A 34 -7.35 13.10 12.64
C ALA A 34 -5.92 13.64 12.84
N HIS A 35 -5.51 13.85 14.10
CA HIS A 35 -4.21 14.41 14.46
C HIS A 35 -3.03 13.48 14.15
N LEU A 36 -3.27 12.18 13.93
CA LEU A 36 -2.20 11.23 13.61
C LEU A 36 -1.61 11.48 12.20
N LYS A 37 -2.36 12.15 11.31
CA LYS A 37 -1.94 12.53 9.94
C LYS A 37 -1.50 11.38 9.02
N ARG A 38 -1.51 10.14 9.51
CA ARG A 38 -1.12 8.95 8.76
C ARG A 38 -1.75 7.68 9.32
N LYS A 39 -1.92 6.67 8.46
CA LYS A 39 -2.34 5.32 8.81
C LYS A 39 -1.65 4.30 7.92
N LEU A 40 -1.04 3.29 8.53
CA LEU A 40 -0.56 2.11 7.82
C LEU A 40 -1.70 1.09 7.68
N ILE A 41 -2.06 0.75 6.45
CA ILE A 41 -2.95 -0.36 6.12
C ILE A 41 -2.08 -1.55 5.71
N THR A 42 -2.27 -2.69 6.36
CA THR A 42 -1.44 -3.88 6.16
C THR A 42 -2.27 -5.05 5.68
N LYS A 43 -1.62 -6.16 5.31
CA LYS A 43 -2.27 -7.40 4.86
C LYS A 43 -3.06 -7.23 3.56
N LEU A 44 -2.59 -6.36 2.69
CA LEU A 44 -3.14 -6.18 1.35
C LEU A 44 -2.55 -7.24 0.40
N GLN A 45 -3.27 -7.51 -0.69
CA GLN A 45 -2.80 -8.38 -1.74
C GLN A 45 -1.74 -7.64 -2.58
N PRO A 46 -0.63 -8.28 -2.97
CA PRO A 46 0.31 -7.73 -3.94
C PRO A 46 -0.36 -7.47 -5.30
N ASP A 47 0.22 -6.58 -6.09
CA ASP A 47 -0.22 -6.26 -7.46
C ASP A 47 -1.73 -6.10 -7.63
N THR A 48 -2.36 -5.34 -6.72
CA THR A 48 -3.82 -5.18 -6.68
C THR A 48 -4.16 -3.70 -6.57
N ASP A 49 -5.10 -3.23 -7.38
CA ASP A 49 -5.65 -1.89 -7.28
C ASP A 49 -6.63 -1.79 -6.10
N TYR A 50 -6.38 -0.82 -5.22
CA TYR A 50 -7.24 -0.50 -4.08
C TYR A 50 -7.72 0.94 -4.19
N SER A 51 -8.98 1.19 -3.81
CA SER A 51 -9.51 2.53 -3.57
C SER A 51 -9.73 2.75 -2.09
N PHE A 52 -9.17 3.84 -1.57
CA PHE A 52 -9.30 4.29 -0.20
C PHE A 52 -10.09 5.59 -0.16
N MET A 53 -11.16 5.63 0.61
CA MET A 53 -11.93 6.84 0.87
C MET A 53 -11.70 7.29 2.30
N LEU A 54 -11.05 8.44 2.48
CA LEU A 54 -10.93 9.13 3.75
C LEU A 54 -12.10 10.09 3.90
N MET A 55 -12.85 9.96 4.99
CA MET A 55 -13.98 10.83 5.28
C MET A 55 -14.04 11.19 6.76
N SER A 56 -14.70 12.28 7.10
CA SER A 56 -14.94 12.62 8.50
C SER A 56 -16.21 12.00 9.10
N HIS A 57 -16.24 11.91 10.44
CA HIS A 57 -17.37 11.33 11.16
C HIS A 57 -18.61 12.25 11.12
N GLY A 58 -19.75 11.70 10.67
CA GLY A 58 -21.04 12.38 10.56
C GLY A 58 -21.13 13.24 9.30
N ASN A 59 -21.86 12.79 8.27
CA ASN A 59 -22.05 13.60 7.07
C ASN A 59 -23.54 13.83 6.79
N GLY A 60 -23.97 15.06 6.99
CA GLY A 60 -25.13 15.66 6.34
C GLY A 60 -24.66 16.98 5.71
N ALA A 61 -24.17 16.90 4.47
CA ALA A 61 -23.72 18.02 3.62
C ALA A 61 -22.49 18.83 4.11
N GLY A 62 -21.29 18.52 3.59
CA GLY A 62 -20.12 19.40 3.65
C GLY A 62 -18.87 18.88 4.39
N GLY A 63 -18.89 17.64 4.88
CA GLY A 63 -17.73 17.01 5.52
C GLY A 63 -16.59 16.69 4.55
N LEU A 64 -15.37 16.64 5.08
CA LEU A 64 -14.19 16.20 4.33
C LEU A 64 -14.42 14.80 3.75
N GLN A 65 -14.23 14.66 2.44
CA GLN A 65 -14.21 13.38 1.74
C GLN A 65 -13.17 13.41 0.62
N GLN A 66 -12.26 12.45 0.62
CA GLN A 66 -11.23 12.30 -0.41
C GLN A 66 -11.05 10.83 -0.76
N GLN A 67 -11.04 10.52 -2.06
CA GLN A 67 -10.78 9.18 -2.57
C GLN A 67 -9.44 9.12 -3.29
N LEU A 68 -8.67 8.07 -3.03
CA LEU A 68 -7.40 7.80 -3.67
C LEU A 68 -7.38 6.36 -4.17
N SER A 69 -6.81 6.13 -5.34
CA SER A 69 -6.58 4.79 -5.87
C SER A 69 -5.09 4.51 -5.96
N ILE A 70 -4.66 3.36 -5.47
CA ILE A 70 -3.26 2.96 -5.39
C ILE A 70 -3.17 1.49 -5.79
N ARG A 71 -2.15 1.14 -6.58
CA ARG A 71 -1.76 -0.25 -6.82
C ARG A 71 -0.68 -0.67 -5.83
N THR A 72 -0.88 -1.81 -5.17
CA THR A 72 0.14 -2.39 -4.29
C THR A 72 1.31 -2.96 -5.09
N ALA A 73 2.51 -2.96 -4.51
CA ALA A 73 3.70 -3.49 -5.16
C ALA A 73 3.52 -4.99 -5.54
N PRO A 74 4.13 -5.45 -6.64
CA PRO A 74 4.13 -6.86 -6.99
C PRO A 74 4.95 -7.69 -6.01
N ASP A 75 4.68 -8.99 -5.97
CA ASP A 75 5.46 -9.93 -5.18
C ASP A 75 6.73 -10.32 -5.95
N LEU A 76 7.84 -9.67 -5.63
CA LEU A 76 9.11 -9.83 -6.36
C LEU A 76 9.90 -11.09 -5.95
N LEU A 77 9.53 -11.72 -4.83
CA LEU A 77 10.32 -12.80 -4.21
C LEU A 77 9.48 -14.07 -4.02
N LEU A 78 8.78 -14.48 -5.08
CA LEU A 78 7.97 -15.68 -5.10
C LEU A 78 8.78 -16.95 -4.80
N MET A 79 10.06 -16.98 -5.19
CA MET A 79 10.97 -18.10 -4.96
C MET A 79 12.35 -17.60 -4.54
N LYS A 80 13.12 -18.46 -3.87
CA LYS A 80 14.51 -18.17 -3.54
C LYS A 80 15.39 -18.31 -4.78
N PRO A 81 16.44 -17.49 -4.95
CA PRO A 81 17.47 -17.74 -5.95
C PRO A 81 18.07 -19.14 -5.79
N THR A 82 18.42 -19.77 -6.92
CA THR A 82 19.08 -21.09 -6.94
C THR A 82 20.49 -20.97 -7.48
N GLN A 83 21.39 -21.87 -7.06
CA GLN A 83 22.75 -21.90 -7.61
C GLN A 83 22.72 -22.50 -9.01
N TYR A 84 23.40 -21.84 -9.95
CA TYR A 84 23.58 -22.38 -11.30
C TYR A 84 24.71 -23.41 -11.29
N GLN A 85 24.45 -24.63 -11.78
CA GLN A 85 25.38 -25.78 -11.67
C GLN A 85 26.39 -25.91 -12.83
N ALA A 86 26.59 -24.89 -13.68
CA ALA A 86 27.60 -24.98 -14.73
C ALA A 86 28.95 -24.42 -14.27
N THR A 87 29.88 -25.34 -14.04
CA THR A 87 31.35 -25.20 -13.92
C THR A 87 31.91 -24.06 -13.07
N VAL A 88 32.59 -24.50 -12.02
CA VAL A 88 33.32 -23.74 -11.00
C VAL A 88 34.44 -22.92 -11.65
N ASP A 89 34.20 -21.62 -11.81
CA ASP A 89 35.25 -20.62 -11.75
C ASP A 89 35.53 -20.43 -10.25
N GLU A 90 36.69 -20.83 -9.72
CA GLU A 90 36.92 -20.91 -8.26
C GLU A 90 36.73 -19.56 -7.54
N ASP A 91 36.79 -18.45 -8.27
CA ASP A 91 36.63 -17.10 -7.76
C ASP A 91 35.22 -16.49 -7.96
N LYS A 92 34.27 -17.20 -8.61
CA LYS A 92 32.93 -16.66 -8.92
C LYS A 92 31.80 -17.66 -8.72
N VAL A 93 30.70 -17.19 -8.15
CA VAL A 93 29.45 -17.95 -7.98
C VAL A 93 28.35 -17.36 -8.84
N THR A 94 27.76 -18.17 -9.70
CA THR A 94 26.60 -17.80 -10.52
C THR A 94 25.31 -18.26 -9.85
N ILE A 95 24.36 -17.34 -9.70
CA ILE A 95 23.02 -17.62 -9.17
C ILE A 95 21.96 -17.33 -10.23
N ILE A 96 20.89 -18.13 -10.23
CA ILE A 96 19.68 -17.93 -11.02
C ILE A 96 18.69 -17.15 -10.14
N LEU A 97 18.30 -15.97 -10.59
CA LEU A 97 17.23 -15.21 -9.96
C LEU A 97 15.87 -15.70 -10.47
N PRO A 98 14.82 -15.69 -9.62
CA PRO A 98 13.45 -15.95 -10.06
C PRO A 98 13.04 -14.97 -11.15
N GLU A 99 12.21 -15.43 -12.07
CA GLU A 99 11.59 -14.56 -13.07
C GLU A 99 10.63 -13.59 -12.37
N VAL A 100 10.76 -12.30 -12.69
CA VAL A 100 9.94 -11.22 -12.14
C VAL A 100 9.07 -10.68 -13.28
N PRO A 101 7.78 -10.38 -13.04
CA PRO A 101 6.95 -9.72 -14.04
C PRO A 101 7.61 -8.42 -14.53
N ALA A 102 7.79 -8.29 -15.84
CA ALA A 102 8.49 -7.16 -16.45
C ALA A 102 7.72 -5.83 -16.34
N GLU A 103 6.41 -5.89 -16.12
CA GLU A 103 5.53 -4.73 -16.11
C GLU A 103 5.09 -4.36 -14.69
N ALA A 104 5.97 -3.68 -13.96
CA ALA A 104 5.49 -2.81 -12.88
C ALA A 104 4.90 -1.55 -13.52
N HIS A 105 3.60 -1.55 -13.80
CA HIS A 105 2.88 -0.34 -14.24
C HIS A 105 2.87 0.68 -13.09
N VAL A 106 3.91 1.51 -13.02
CA VAL A 106 3.97 2.67 -12.12
C VAL A 106 3.14 3.78 -12.77
N LYS A 107 1.96 4.05 -12.21
CA LYS A 107 1.13 5.22 -12.57
C LYS A 107 1.54 6.46 -11.79
#